data_AF-A0A7L2CDD9-F1
#
_entry.id   AF-A0A7L2CDD9-F1
#
_cell.length_a   1.000
_cell.length_b   1.000
_cell.length_c   1.000
_cell.angle_alpha   90.00
_cell.angle_beta   90.00
_cell.angle_gamma   90.00
#
_symmetry.space_group_name_H-M   'P 1'
#
loop_
_entity.id
_entity.type
_entity.pdbx_description
1 polymer ?
#
loop_
_entity_poly.entity_id
_entity_poly.type
_entity_poly.pdbx_seq_one_letter_code
_entity_poly.pdbx_strand_id
1 'polypeptide(L)'
;QPCWREYLTTRIEQNMVVSCTCPLSECHAQPTTAFIYSIMSSEEIIAKYDKALLRYYVECCSNLTWCTNPQGCDESLLKDEHGYGAACSKCSWISCFNCNFPEAHYPASCSHMSRMTCAKCNHGFCWRCLKPWRPNHKDYYNCSAMVSKAAWQEKRFQDYNEKCTFHHHAREFAISLRNSISSITEMPKIRNLTFVINACKVLEQARKV
;
A
#
# COMPACT_ATOMS: atom_id res chain seq x y z
N GLN A 1 -19.41 30.24 17.14
CA GLN A 1 -19.91 28.89 16.80
C GLN A 1 -19.70 28.47 15.34
N PRO A 2 -19.83 29.32 14.29
CA PRO A 2 -19.70 28.88 12.89
C PRO A 2 -18.36 28.22 12.55
N CYS A 3 -17.26 28.76 13.08
CA CYS A 3 -15.90 28.25 12.81
C CYS A 3 -15.67 26.79 13.27
N TRP A 4 -16.20 26.41 14.44
CA TRP A 4 -16.12 25.03 14.92
C TRP A 4 -16.93 24.08 14.07
N ARG A 5 -18.09 24.52 13.57
CA ARG A 5 -18.94 23.70 12.71
C ARG A 5 -18.22 23.37 11.41
N GLU A 6 -17.72 24.38 10.71
CA GLU A 6 -17.02 24.19 9.44
C GLU A 6 -15.75 23.35 9.61
N TYR A 7 -14.94 23.67 10.63
CA TYR A 7 -13.75 22.89 10.97
C TYR A 7 -14.06 21.41 11.23
N LEU A 8 -15.01 21.11 12.13
CA LEU A 8 -15.35 19.73 12.47
C LEU A 8 -15.93 18.99 11.26
N THR A 9 -16.81 19.62 10.48
CA THR A 9 -17.33 19.03 9.23
C THR A 9 -16.19 18.64 8.30
N THR A 10 -15.26 19.55 8.01
CA THR A 10 -14.10 19.25 7.14
C THR A 10 -13.26 18.09 7.70
N ARG A 11 -12.98 18.09 9.02
CA ARG A 11 -12.19 17.02 9.66
C ARG A 11 -12.90 15.66 9.59
N ILE A 12 -14.21 15.62 9.79
CA ILE A 12 -15.02 14.41 9.70
C ILE A 12 -15.07 13.89 8.26
N GLU A 13 -15.30 14.75 7.28
CA GLU A 13 -15.31 14.39 5.86
C GLU A 13 -13.96 13.87 5.36
N GLN A 14 -12.87 14.41 5.91
CA GLN A 14 -11.51 13.94 5.64
C GLN A 14 -11.12 12.69 6.44
N ASN A 15 -12.05 12.11 7.21
CA ASN A 15 -11.83 10.95 8.08
C ASN A 15 -10.66 11.15 9.08
N MET A 16 -10.50 12.38 9.58
CA MET A 16 -9.45 12.78 10.53
C MET A 16 -10.00 13.00 11.94
N VAL A 17 -11.01 12.21 12.33
CA VAL A 17 -11.70 12.32 13.62
C VAL A 17 -10.74 12.02 14.78
N VAL A 18 -9.96 10.95 14.68
CA VAL A 18 -9.03 10.49 15.74
C VAL A 18 -7.92 11.50 16.02
N SER A 19 -7.44 12.20 14.99
CA SER A 19 -6.37 13.21 15.11
C SER A 19 -6.92 14.63 15.23
N CYS A 20 -8.24 14.80 15.38
CA CYS A 20 -8.86 16.10 15.50
C CYS A 20 -8.52 16.72 16.87
N THR A 21 -7.89 17.89 16.84
CA THR A 21 -7.55 18.67 18.03
C THR A 21 -8.16 20.06 17.91
N CYS A 22 -8.05 20.86 18.98
CA CYS A 22 -8.42 22.26 18.97
C CYS A 22 -7.72 23.00 17.81
N PRO A 23 -8.44 23.86 17.06
CA PRO A 23 -7.87 24.61 15.95
C PRO A 23 -7.00 25.79 16.41
N LEU A 24 -6.94 26.09 17.71
CA LEU A 24 -6.04 27.12 18.25
C LEU A 24 -4.59 26.62 18.25
N SER A 25 -3.66 27.52 17.92
CA SER A 25 -2.22 27.22 17.92
C SER A 25 -1.77 26.66 19.28
N GLU A 26 -0.89 25.66 19.26
CA GLU A 26 -0.32 25.01 20.46
C GLU A 26 -1.35 24.33 21.39
N CYS A 27 -2.60 24.15 20.95
CA CYS A 27 -3.62 23.44 21.72
C CYS A 27 -3.81 22.00 21.22
N HIS A 28 -3.44 21.03 22.06
CA HIS A 28 -3.63 19.60 21.78
C HIS A 28 -4.92 19.01 22.34
N ALA A 29 -5.80 19.84 22.91
CA ALA A 29 -7.06 19.37 23.46
C ALA A 29 -7.92 18.74 22.36
N GLN A 30 -8.48 17.57 22.62
CA GLN A 30 -9.41 16.91 21.70
C GLN A 30 -10.85 17.28 22.06
N PRO A 31 -11.70 17.62 21.07
CA PRO A 31 -13.12 17.82 21.30
C PRO A 31 -13.78 16.53 21.79
N THR A 32 -14.63 16.62 22.81
CA THR A 32 -15.39 15.46 23.31
C THR A 32 -16.52 15.09 22.35
N THR A 33 -16.97 13.83 22.41
CA THR A 33 -18.16 13.35 21.66
C THR A 33 -19.38 14.24 21.92
N ALA A 34 -19.66 14.57 23.19
CA ALA A 34 -20.75 15.44 23.59
C ALA A 34 -20.64 16.85 22.98
N PHE A 35 -19.43 17.41 22.93
CA PHE A 35 -19.19 18.70 22.27
C PHE A 35 -19.46 18.62 20.77
N ILE A 36 -18.98 17.58 20.09
CA ILE A 36 -19.20 17.41 18.65
C ILE A 36 -20.69 17.31 18.33
N TYR A 37 -21.47 16.50 19.06
CA TYR A 37 -22.92 16.43 18.88
C TYR A 37 -23.64 17.75 19.17
N SER A 38 -23.12 18.59 20.07
CA SER A 38 -23.71 19.91 20.34
C SER A 38 -23.50 20.92 19.20
N ILE A 39 -22.46 20.75 18.39
CA ILE A 39 -22.09 21.66 17.29
C ILE A 39 -22.66 21.17 15.95
N MET A 40 -22.72 19.85 15.76
CA MET A 40 -23.21 19.20 14.56
C MET A 40 -24.73 19.09 14.57
N SER A 41 -25.35 19.46 13.45
CA SER A 41 -26.81 19.34 13.27
C SER A 41 -27.18 18.50 12.04
N SER A 42 -26.21 18.15 11.20
CA SER A 42 -26.43 17.30 10.02
C SER A 42 -26.32 15.84 10.41
N GLU A 43 -27.41 15.08 10.23
CA GLU A 43 -27.43 13.63 10.45
C GLU A 43 -26.40 12.90 9.58
N GLU A 44 -26.16 13.37 8.35
CA GLU A 44 -25.18 12.76 7.45
C GLU A 44 -23.75 12.88 8.00
N ILE A 45 -23.39 14.07 8.50
CA ILE A 45 -22.06 14.30 9.08
C ILE A 45 -21.90 13.54 10.40
N ILE A 46 -22.95 13.49 11.22
CA ILE A 46 -22.98 12.70 12.45
C ILE A 46 -22.77 11.21 12.13
N ALA A 47 -23.46 10.66 11.13
CA ALA A 47 -23.28 9.28 10.72
C ALA A 47 -21.84 8.99 10.24
N LYS A 48 -21.21 9.93 9.53
CA LYS A 48 -19.78 9.81 9.14
C LYS A 48 -18.88 9.82 10.38
N TYR A 49 -19.15 10.69 11.35
CA TYR A 49 -18.41 10.76 12.61
C TYR A 49 -18.52 9.46 13.41
N ASP A 50 -19.74 8.95 13.61
CA ASP A 50 -19.99 7.72 14.35
C ASP A 50 -19.30 6.52 13.69
N LYS A 51 -19.37 6.46 12.35
CA LYS A 51 -18.68 5.43 11.57
C LYS A 51 -17.15 5.51 11.71
N ALA A 52 -16.58 6.71 11.67
CA ALA A 52 -15.15 6.91 11.86
C ALA A 52 -14.69 6.54 13.28
N LEU A 53 -15.50 6.88 14.29
CA LEU A 53 -15.24 6.55 15.68
C LEU A 53 -15.32 5.03 15.92
N LEU A 54 -16.33 4.37 15.39
CA LEU A 54 -16.45 2.90 15.44
C LEU A 54 -15.25 2.22 14.75
N ARG A 55 -14.85 2.72 13.58
CA ARG A 55 -13.62 2.27 12.87
C ARG A 55 -12.40 2.29 13.78
N TYR A 56 -12.18 3.41 14.45
CA TYR A 56 -11.06 3.56 15.37
C TYR A 56 -11.12 2.61 16.57
N TYR A 57 -12.31 2.44 17.17
CA TYR A 57 -12.47 1.51 18.29
C TYR A 57 -12.10 0.07 17.91
N VAL A 58 -12.60 -0.41 16.76
CA VAL A 58 -12.28 -1.75 16.26
C VAL A 58 -10.78 -1.90 16.00
N GLU A 59 -10.13 -0.90 15.41
CA GLU A 59 -8.68 -0.92 15.14
C GLU A 59 -7.82 -0.94 16.41
N CYS A 60 -8.36 -0.44 17.53
CA CYS A 60 -7.68 -0.47 18.84
C CYS A 60 -7.88 -1.79 19.59
N CYS A 61 -8.86 -2.61 19.20
CA CYS A 61 -9.15 -3.88 19.84
C CYS A 61 -8.37 -5.02 19.18
N SER A 62 -7.43 -5.62 19.92
CA SER A 62 -6.60 -6.74 19.41
C SER A 62 -7.37 -8.00 19.01
N ASN A 63 -8.63 -8.12 19.43
CA ASN A 63 -9.53 -9.23 19.14
C ASN A 63 -10.63 -8.88 18.11
N LEU A 64 -10.58 -7.68 17.51
CA LEU A 64 -11.47 -7.27 16.43
C LEU A 64 -10.68 -6.90 15.16
N THR A 65 -11.31 -7.09 14.00
CA THR A 65 -10.83 -6.56 12.72
C THR A 65 -12.01 -6.18 11.82
N TRP A 66 -11.76 -5.44 10.75
CA TRP A 66 -12.79 -5.11 9.75
C TRP A 66 -12.85 -6.16 8.65
N CYS A 67 -14.06 -6.46 8.16
CA CYS A 67 -14.20 -7.21 6.92
C CYS A 67 -13.50 -6.49 5.77
N THR A 68 -12.66 -7.24 5.05
CA THR A 68 -11.82 -6.74 3.95
C THR A 68 -12.43 -6.99 2.58
N ASN A 69 -13.73 -7.33 2.51
CA ASN A 69 -14.42 -7.62 1.27
C ASN A 69 -14.28 -6.46 0.28
N PRO A 70 -13.74 -6.70 -0.92
CA PRO A 70 -13.51 -5.64 -1.88
C PRO A 70 -14.79 -5.00 -2.45
N GLN A 71 -15.94 -5.68 -2.34
CA GLN A 71 -17.23 -5.12 -2.72
C GLN A 71 -17.79 -4.12 -1.70
N GLY A 72 -17.11 -3.95 -0.56
CA GLY A 72 -17.51 -3.05 0.52
C GLY A 72 -18.36 -3.76 1.56
N CYS A 73 -17.81 -3.92 2.76
CA CYS A 73 -18.53 -4.44 3.92
C CYS A 73 -18.10 -3.66 5.16
N ASP A 74 -19.07 -3.25 5.97
CA ASP A 74 -18.85 -2.52 7.22
C ASP A 74 -19.07 -3.42 8.44
N GLU A 75 -18.89 -4.74 8.29
CA GLU A 75 -19.02 -5.69 9.39
C GLU A 75 -17.67 -5.87 10.11
N SER A 76 -17.67 -5.84 11.43
CA SER A 76 -16.52 -6.18 12.26
C SER A 76 -16.47 -7.68 12.53
N LEU A 77 -15.27 -8.24 12.59
CA LEU A 77 -15.03 -9.67 12.82
C LEU A 77 -14.32 -9.85 14.17
N LEU A 78 -14.76 -10.86 14.92
CA LEU A 78 -14.09 -11.31 16.14
C LEU A 78 -13.01 -12.32 15.80
N LYS A 79 -11.90 -12.25 16.53
CA LYS A 79 -10.81 -13.22 16.43
C LYS A 79 -11.31 -14.60 16.83
N ASP A 80 -11.06 -15.60 15.98
CA ASP A 80 -11.26 -17.00 16.30
C ASP A 80 -10.06 -17.57 17.08
N GLU A 81 -10.23 -18.74 17.71
CA GLU A 81 -9.16 -19.37 18.50
C GLU A 81 -7.91 -19.69 17.68
N HIS A 82 -8.06 -19.87 16.36
CA HIS A 82 -6.99 -20.26 15.45
C HIS A 82 -6.24 -19.06 14.86
N GLY A 83 -6.87 -17.88 14.73
CA GLY A 83 -6.21 -16.62 14.35
C GLY A 83 -5.77 -16.51 12.88
N TYR A 84 -6.20 -17.43 12.02
CA TYR A 84 -5.78 -17.48 10.60
C TYR A 84 -6.73 -16.74 9.65
N GLY A 85 -7.99 -16.55 10.05
CA GLY A 85 -8.96 -15.76 9.31
C GLY A 85 -10.39 -16.00 9.80
N ALA A 86 -11.24 -14.98 9.67
CA ALA A 86 -12.65 -15.06 10.07
C ALA A 86 -13.55 -14.85 8.85
N ALA A 87 -14.55 -15.74 8.71
CA ALA A 87 -15.61 -15.55 7.72
C ALA A 87 -16.59 -14.48 8.22
N CYS A 88 -16.87 -13.51 7.36
CA CYS A 88 -17.85 -12.47 7.66
C CYS A 88 -19.26 -13.05 7.71
N SER A 89 -19.99 -12.84 8.80
CA SER A 89 -21.38 -13.28 8.97
C SER A 89 -22.33 -12.68 7.92
N LYS A 90 -22.01 -11.47 7.42
CA LYS A 90 -22.86 -10.72 6.49
C LYS A 90 -22.64 -11.08 5.02
N CYS A 91 -21.40 -11.31 4.61
CA CYS A 91 -21.04 -11.49 3.20
C CYS A 91 -20.20 -12.75 2.91
N SER A 92 -19.96 -13.57 3.94
CA SER A 92 -19.16 -14.80 3.87
C SER A 92 -17.71 -14.62 3.41
N TRP A 93 -17.25 -13.38 3.28
CA TRP A 93 -15.88 -13.06 2.90
C TRP A 93 -14.91 -13.45 4.00
N ILE A 94 -13.83 -14.14 3.64
CA ILE A 94 -12.81 -14.60 4.59
C ILE A 94 -11.67 -13.57 4.62
N SER A 95 -11.55 -12.88 5.75
CA SER A 95 -10.53 -11.84 5.96
C SER A 95 -9.36 -12.37 6.80
N CYS A 96 -8.14 -11.94 6.47
CA CYS A 96 -7.00 -12.18 7.34
C CYS A 96 -7.14 -11.34 8.63
N PHE A 97 -7.01 -11.97 9.79
CA PHE A 97 -7.15 -11.27 11.06
C PHE A 97 -5.95 -10.36 11.38
N ASN A 98 -4.76 -10.78 10.96
CA ASN A 98 -3.52 -10.09 11.28
C ASN A 98 -3.19 -8.96 10.29
N CYS A 99 -3.99 -8.80 9.23
CA CYS A 99 -3.65 -7.91 8.13
C CYS A 99 -4.88 -7.53 7.28
N ASN A 100 -5.02 -6.25 6.92
CA ASN A 100 -6.03 -5.71 6.00
C ASN A 100 -5.77 -6.06 4.51
N PHE A 101 -5.14 -7.20 4.19
CA PHE A 101 -5.11 -7.69 2.81
C PHE A 101 -6.53 -8.15 2.44
N PRO A 102 -7.02 -7.87 1.21
CA PRO A 102 -8.39 -8.21 0.82
C PRO A 102 -8.73 -9.67 1.12
N GLU A 103 -7.85 -10.61 0.79
CA GLU A 103 -8.12 -12.04 0.93
C GLU A 103 -7.37 -12.66 2.11
N ALA A 104 -7.97 -13.68 2.74
CA ALA A 104 -7.21 -14.57 3.60
C ALA A 104 -6.14 -15.30 2.78
N HIS A 105 -4.90 -15.26 3.26
CA HIS A 105 -3.74 -15.68 2.49
C HIS A 105 -2.96 -16.81 3.16
N TYR A 106 -3.61 -17.57 4.04
CA TYR A 106 -3.04 -18.80 4.60
C TYR A 106 -2.81 -19.83 3.47
N PRO A 107 -1.68 -20.57 3.44
CA PRO A 107 -0.64 -20.69 4.47
C PRO A 107 0.48 -19.63 4.40
N ALA A 108 0.41 -18.67 3.47
CA ALA A 108 1.40 -17.60 3.41
C ALA A 108 1.24 -16.64 4.61
N SER A 109 2.37 -16.20 5.18
CA SER A 109 2.40 -15.22 6.26
C SER A 109 2.05 -13.81 5.77
N CYS A 110 1.55 -12.95 6.67
CA CYS A 110 1.31 -11.53 6.34
C CYS A 110 2.59 -10.81 5.88
N SER A 111 3.76 -11.24 6.39
CA SER A 111 5.05 -10.72 5.95
C SER A 111 5.31 -11.00 4.47
N HIS A 112 4.98 -12.20 3.98
CA HIS A 112 5.03 -12.52 2.55
C HIS A 112 4.11 -11.62 1.75
N MET A 113 2.92 -11.28 2.23
CA MET A 113 1.99 -10.37 1.53
C MET A 113 2.46 -8.91 1.47
N SER A 114 3.35 -8.51 2.38
CA SER A 114 3.86 -7.14 2.43
C SER A 114 4.94 -6.86 1.39
N ARG A 115 5.80 -7.84 1.14
CA ARG A 115 6.92 -7.80 0.20
C ARG A 115 6.71 -8.85 -0.88
N MET A 116 6.38 -8.39 -2.08
CA MET A 116 6.38 -9.22 -3.28
C MET A 116 7.80 -9.27 -3.85
N THR A 117 8.23 -10.42 -4.34
CA THR A 117 9.52 -10.57 -5.03
C THR A 117 9.28 -11.10 -6.44
N CYS A 118 9.80 -10.41 -7.45
CA CYS A 118 9.74 -10.92 -8.81
C CYS A 118 10.63 -12.17 -8.95
N ALA A 119 10.07 -13.29 -9.42
CA ALA A 119 10.81 -14.54 -9.60
C ALA A 119 11.91 -14.47 -10.69
N LYS A 120 11.83 -13.50 -11.63
CA LYS A 120 12.80 -13.37 -12.73
C LYS A 120 14.02 -12.52 -12.37
N CYS A 121 13.82 -11.41 -11.63
CA CYS A 121 14.90 -10.47 -11.31
C CYS A 121 15.23 -10.39 -9.80
N ASN A 122 14.50 -11.09 -8.95
CA ASN A 122 14.60 -11.05 -7.48
C ASN A 122 14.38 -9.66 -6.87
N HIS A 123 13.81 -8.70 -7.62
CA HIS A 123 13.45 -7.40 -7.05
C HIS A 123 12.25 -7.52 -6.13
N GLY A 124 12.45 -7.08 -4.89
CA GLY A 124 11.40 -6.94 -3.90
C GLY A 124 10.67 -5.61 -4.04
N PHE A 125 9.35 -5.59 -3.88
CA PHE A 125 8.56 -4.36 -3.79
C PHE A 125 7.44 -4.49 -2.75
N CYS A 126 6.97 -3.35 -2.25
CA CYS A 126 5.85 -3.32 -1.32
C CYS A 126 4.53 -3.35 -2.08
N TRP A 127 3.68 -4.34 -1.81
CA TRP A 127 2.38 -4.48 -2.49
C TRP A 127 1.47 -3.25 -2.24
N ARG A 128 1.52 -2.66 -1.04
CA ARG A 128 0.64 -1.52 -0.66
C ARG A 128 0.92 -0.25 -1.47
N CYS A 129 2.21 0.08 -1.68
CA CYS A 129 2.62 1.34 -2.29
C CYS A 129 3.30 1.18 -3.66
N LEU A 130 3.58 -0.05 -4.09
CA LEU A 130 4.26 -0.42 -5.32
C LEU A 130 5.66 0.18 -5.49
N LYS A 131 6.28 0.64 -4.39
CA LYS A 131 7.66 1.12 -4.37
C LYS A 131 8.65 -0.03 -4.16
N PRO A 132 9.89 0.09 -4.66
CA PRO A 132 10.95 -0.87 -4.36
C PRO A 132 11.10 -1.10 -2.86
N TRP A 133 11.25 -2.36 -2.46
CA TRP A 133 11.47 -2.74 -1.08
C TRP A 133 12.87 -2.29 -0.64
N ARG A 134 12.97 -1.61 0.50
CA ARG A 134 14.24 -1.15 1.07
C ARG A 134 14.34 -1.62 2.52
N PRO A 135 15.54 -1.76 3.11
CA PRO A 135 15.69 -2.15 4.52
C PRO A 135 14.97 -1.19 5.48
N ASN A 136 14.96 0.11 5.15
CA ASN A 136 14.26 1.14 5.93
C ASN A 136 12.80 1.31 5.49
N HIS A 137 12.32 0.47 4.58
CA HIS A 137 10.91 0.41 4.27
C HIS A 137 10.22 -0.21 5.47
N LYS A 138 9.68 0.66 6.30
CA LYS A 138 8.68 0.38 7.32
C LYS A 138 7.75 -0.75 6.83
N ASP A 139 7.83 -1.91 7.48
CA ASP A 139 7.16 -3.17 7.12
C ASP A 139 5.63 -3.02 7.00
N TYR A 140 4.91 -4.11 6.70
CA TYR A 140 3.44 -4.15 6.57
C TYR A 140 2.67 -3.17 7.48
N TYR A 141 3.00 -3.14 8.77
CA TYR A 141 2.36 -2.34 9.82
C TYR A 141 2.78 -0.86 9.84
N ASN A 142 3.95 -0.54 9.29
CA ASN A 142 4.54 0.80 9.35
C ASN A 142 4.50 1.51 7.98
N CYS A 143 4.08 0.84 6.91
CA CYS A 143 3.82 1.46 5.62
C CYS A 143 2.59 2.37 5.75
N SER A 144 2.84 3.66 5.98
CA SER A 144 1.80 4.69 6.16
C SER A 144 0.95 4.94 4.91
N ALA A 145 1.32 4.33 3.78
CA ALA A 145 0.43 4.29 2.63
C ALA A 145 -0.75 3.37 2.96
N MET A 146 -1.96 3.92 3.00
CA MET A 146 -3.17 3.11 2.82
C MET A 146 -2.97 2.21 1.60
N VAL A 147 -3.54 1.00 1.59
CA VAL A 147 -3.61 0.17 0.38
C VAL A 147 -4.16 1.09 -0.70
N SER A 148 -3.31 1.53 -1.62
CA SER A 148 -3.70 2.64 -2.48
C SER A 148 -4.93 2.22 -3.28
N LYS A 149 -5.85 3.13 -3.62
CA LYS A 149 -6.92 2.82 -4.61
C LYS A 149 -6.36 2.15 -5.88
N ALA A 150 -5.08 2.35 -6.15
CA ALA A 150 -4.36 1.75 -7.25
C ALA A 150 -3.86 0.31 -7.01
N ALA A 151 -3.69 -0.14 -5.75
CA ALA A 151 -3.46 -1.56 -5.42
C ALA A 151 -4.76 -2.38 -5.47
N TRP A 152 -5.90 -1.71 -5.30
CA TRP A 152 -7.24 -2.26 -5.55
C TRP A 152 -7.56 -2.45 -7.03
N GLN A 153 -6.93 -1.66 -7.91
CA GLN A 153 -7.01 -1.85 -9.35
C GLN A 153 -5.92 -2.84 -9.75
N GLU A 154 -6.27 -4.11 -9.98
CA GLU A 154 -5.38 -5.16 -10.54
C GLU A 154 -4.48 -4.64 -11.68
N LYS A 155 -4.99 -3.65 -12.44
CA LYS A 155 -4.29 -2.87 -13.45
C LYS A 155 -2.89 -2.40 -13.04
N ARG A 156 -2.66 -1.89 -11.83
CA ARG A 156 -1.32 -1.36 -11.47
C ARG A 156 -0.33 -2.47 -11.07
N PHE A 157 -0.82 -3.61 -10.60
CA PHE A 157 0.00 -4.81 -10.43
C PHE A 157 0.40 -5.38 -11.80
N GLN A 158 -0.53 -5.42 -12.75
CA GLN A 158 -0.24 -5.76 -14.15
C GLN A 158 0.77 -4.77 -14.74
N ASP A 159 0.56 -3.45 -14.61
CA ASP A 159 1.50 -2.42 -15.07
C ASP A 159 2.91 -2.60 -14.46
N TYR A 160 3.00 -2.97 -13.18
CA TYR A 160 4.28 -3.24 -12.53
C TYR A 160 4.95 -4.50 -13.11
N ASN A 161 4.20 -5.58 -13.26
CA ASN A 161 4.69 -6.82 -13.86
C ASN A 161 5.13 -6.61 -15.32
N GLU A 162 4.39 -5.81 -16.08
CA GLU A 162 4.74 -5.42 -17.45
C GLU A 162 6.02 -4.60 -17.48
N LYS A 163 6.16 -3.60 -16.61
CA LYS A 163 7.40 -2.82 -16.46
C LYS A 163 8.58 -3.71 -16.07
N CYS A 164 8.38 -4.62 -15.13
CA CYS A 164 9.40 -5.58 -14.71
C CYS A 164 9.81 -6.50 -15.86
N THR A 165 8.85 -6.97 -16.65
CA THR A 165 9.08 -7.81 -17.83
C THR A 165 9.82 -7.05 -18.93
N PHE A 166 9.42 -5.81 -19.21
CA PHE A 166 10.11 -4.93 -20.13
C PHE A 166 11.56 -4.67 -19.71
N HIS A 167 11.81 -4.37 -18.43
CA HIS A 167 13.16 -4.17 -17.91
C HIS A 167 14.03 -5.44 -18.02
N HIS A 168 13.43 -6.61 -17.84
CA HIS A 168 14.13 -7.88 -18.06
C HIS A 168 14.50 -8.06 -19.54
N HIS A 169 13.55 -7.89 -20.46
CA HIS A 169 13.83 -7.98 -21.90
C HIS A 169 14.88 -6.98 -22.36
N ALA A 170 14.81 -5.73 -21.86
CA ALA A 170 15.80 -4.70 -22.18
C ALA A 170 17.20 -5.06 -21.65
N ARG A 171 17.29 -5.70 -20.49
CA ARG A 171 18.56 -6.21 -19.96
C ARG A 171 19.11 -7.32 -20.84
N GLU A 172 18.33 -8.36 -21.12
CA GLU A 172 18.76 -9.48 -21.98
C GLU A 172 19.22 -8.99 -23.36
N PHE A 173 18.50 -8.02 -23.94
CA PHE A 173 18.94 -7.35 -25.17
C PHE A 173 20.30 -6.67 -25.02
N ALA A 174 20.54 -5.92 -23.94
CA ALA A 174 21.83 -5.29 -23.69
C ALA A 174 22.98 -6.31 -23.48
N ILE A 175 22.71 -7.44 -22.81
CA ILE A 175 23.66 -8.55 -22.65
C ILE A 175 24.02 -9.13 -24.02
N SER A 176 23.00 -9.46 -24.81
CA SER A 176 23.14 -10.02 -26.15
C SER A 176 23.95 -9.09 -27.06
N LEU A 177 23.58 -7.80 -27.10
CA LEU A 177 24.27 -6.78 -27.86
C LEU A 177 25.75 -6.65 -27.46
N ARG A 178 26.03 -6.62 -26.15
CA ARG A 178 27.41 -6.57 -25.64
C ARG A 178 28.20 -7.81 -26.09
N ASN A 179 27.62 -9.00 -26.02
CA ASN A 179 28.27 -10.24 -26.42
C ASN A 179 28.56 -10.24 -27.93
N SER A 180 27.59 -9.86 -28.77
CA SER A 180 27.78 -9.72 -30.21
C SER A 180 28.88 -8.73 -30.55
N ILE A 181 28.90 -7.56 -29.91
CA ILE A 181 29.94 -6.54 -30.14
C ILE A 181 31.32 -7.05 -29.69
N SER A 182 31.39 -7.77 -28.58
CA SER A 182 32.64 -8.34 -28.07
C SER A 182 33.22 -9.41 -29.00
N SER A 183 32.39 -10.06 -29.82
CA SER A 183 32.84 -11.03 -30.84
C SER A 183 33.35 -10.41 -32.15
N ILE A 184 33.13 -9.10 -32.38
CA ILE A 184 33.52 -8.40 -33.63
C ILE A 184 34.96 -7.85 -33.51
N THR A 185 35.88 -8.62 -32.95
CA THR A 185 37.25 -8.17 -32.61
C THR A 185 38.24 -8.04 -33.78
N GLU A 186 37.88 -8.42 -35.02
CA GLU A 186 38.76 -8.26 -36.19
C GLU A 186 38.33 -7.09 -37.12
N MET A 187 38.85 -5.90 -36.80
CA MET A 187 39.01 -4.65 -37.59
C MET A 187 37.76 -3.85 -38.09
N PRO A 188 37.84 -2.49 -38.18
CA PRO A 188 38.99 -1.60 -37.99
C PRO A 188 38.97 -0.77 -36.69
N LYS A 189 40.10 -0.14 -36.40
CA LYS A 189 40.38 0.74 -35.24
C LYS A 189 39.40 1.91 -35.17
N ILE A 190 38.25 1.73 -34.53
CA ILE A 190 37.31 2.81 -34.27
C ILE A 190 37.16 2.93 -32.76
N ARG A 191 37.59 4.08 -32.22
CA ARG A 191 37.39 4.48 -30.81
C ARG A 191 35.93 4.38 -30.31
N ASN A 192 34.98 4.10 -31.20
CA ASN A 192 33.55 3.99 -30.91
C ASN A 192 33.11 2.66 -30.28
N LEU A 193 33.80 1.53 -30.52
CA LEU A 193 33.34 0.23 -29.99
C LEU A 193 33.47 0.15 -28.46
N THR A 194 34.58 0.68 -27.90
CA THR A 194 34.79 0.73 -26.44
C THR A 194 33.71 1.56 -25.75
N PHE A 195 33.30 2.68 -26.34
CA PHE A 195 32.21 3.50 -25.83
C PHE A 195 30.89 2.74 -25.82
N VAL A 196 30.57 2.00 -26.89
CA VAL A 196 29.33 1.21 -26.97
C VAL A 196 29.34 0.05 -25.97
N ILE A 197 30.46 -0.65 -25.81
CA ILE A 197 30.61 -1.71 -24.79
C ILE A 197 30.39 -1.14 -23.39
N ASN A 198 30.99 0.02 -23.09
CA ASN A 198 30.81 0.68 -21.80
C ASN A 198 29.35 1.14 -21.60
N ALA A 199 28.70 1.68 -22.63
CA ALA A 199 27.28 2.02 -22.58
C ALA A 199 26.40 0.79 -22.30
N CYS A 200 26.68 -0.36 -22.93
CA CYS A 200 25.96 -1.60 -22.68
C CYS A 200 26.15 -2.10 -21.24
N LYS A 201 27.37 -2.01 -20.68
CA LYS A 201 27.65 -2.36 -19.28
C LYS A 201 26.90 -1.45 -18.30
N VAL A 202 26.86 -0.15 -18.57
CA VAL A 202 26.11 0.82 -17.76
C VAL A 202 24.61 0.54 -17.83
N LEU A 203 24.09 0.23 -19.02
CA LEU A 203 22.68 -0.16 -19.21
C LEU A 203 22.33 -1.46 -18.46
N GLU A 204 23.18 -2.49 -18.52
CA GLU A 204 23.01 -3.72 -17.74
C GLU A 204 22.97 -3.44 -16.23
N GLN A 205 23.89 -2.61 -15.72
CA GLN A 205 23.98 -2.27 -14.30
C GLN A 205 22.78 -1.43 -13.82
N ALA A 206 22.34 -0.46 -14.63
CA ALA A 206 21.19 0.38 -14.33
C ALA A 206 19.88 -0.39 -14.23
N ARG A 207 19.81 -1.60 -14.80
CA ARG A 207 18.64 -2.50 -14.74
C ARG A 207 18.72 -3.57 -13.65
N LYS A 208 19.74 -3.51 -12.77
CA LYS A 208 19.85 -4.35 -11.55
C LYS A 208 19.22 -3.72 -10.31
N VAL A 209 18.79 -2.47 -10.37
CA VAL A 209 18.21 -1.68 -9.25
C VAL A 209 16.70 -1.56 -9.41
#